data_AF-A0A3L6Q849-F1
#
_entry.id   AF-A0A3L6Q849-F1
#
_cell.length_a   1.000
_cell.length_b   1.000
_cell.length_c   1.000
_cell.angle_alpha   90.00
_cell.angle_beta   90.00
_cell.angle_gamma   90.00
#
_symmetry.space_group_name_H-M   'P 1'
#
loop_
_entity.id
_entity.type
_entity.pdbx_description
1 polymer ?
#
loop_
_entity_poly.entity_id
_entity_poly.type
_entity_poly.pdbx_seq_one_letter_code
_entity_poly.pdbx_strand_id
1 'polypeptide(L)'
;MEEDHIFTGAHIENDMKRLRDDFGITISNPTDLQLVVPEAAPRYEYLGGPHPLYGVRHSSLEKFARAVLCLPRLRKPEGADHVNWHAWYLLPLQVKYAATNAYQSYEIAK
;
A
#
# COMPACT_ATOMS: atom_id res chain seq x y z
N MET A 1 -4.06 10.05 -25.09
CA MET A 1 -5.09 10.29 -24.05
C MET A 1 -4.33 10.69 -22.81
N GLU A 2 -4.65 11.85 -22.25
CA GLU A 2 -4.07 12.29 -20.98
C GLU A 2 -4.70 11.42 -19.88
N GLU A 3 -3.88 10.88 -18.99
CA GLU A 3 -4.33 9.91 -17.99
C GLU A 3 -4.79 10.66 -16.74
N ASP A 4 -6.11 10.79 -16.57
CA ASP A 4 -6.73 11.56 -15.47
C ASP A 4 -6.69 10.84 -14.11
N HIS A 5 -6.07 9.66 -14.03
CA HIS A 5 -6.08 8.82 -12.84
C HIS A 5 -4.67 8.37 -12.44
N ILE A 6 -4.43 8.34 -11.14
CA ILE A 6 -3.21 7.79 -10.53
C ILE A 6 -3.62 6.52 -9.79
N PHE A 7 -2.92 5.42 -10.05
CA PHE A 7 -3.10 4.17 -9.33
C PHE A 7 -2.15 4.11 -8.15
N THR A 8 -2.66 4.36 -6.95
CA THR A 8 -1.83 4.36 -5.74
C THR A 8 -1.81 2.98 -5.09
N GLY A 9 -0.66 2.62 -4.54
CA GLY A 9 -0.51 1.41 -3.75
C GLY A 9 0.67 1.50 -2.80
N ALA A 10 0.94 0.40 -2.11
CA ALA A 10 2.01 0.31 -1.13
C ALA A 10 2.87 -0.93 -1.42
N HIS A 11 4.16 -0.72 -1.72
CA HIS A 11 5.09 -1.78 -2.10
C HIS A 11 4.66 -2.53 -3.38
N ILE A 12 4.36 -1.78 -4.44
CA ILE A 12 3.69 -2.31 -5.65
C ILE A 12 4.64 -2.85 -6.72
N GLU A 13 5.95 -2.66 -6.58
CA GLU A 13 6.91 -2.98 -7.64
C GLU A 13 6.78 -4.42 -8.15
N ASN A 14 6.77 -5.39 -7.21
CA ASN A 14 6.66 -6.81 -7.56
C ASN A 14 5.27 -7.15 -8.14
N ASP A 15 4.21 -6.50 -7.64
CA ASP A 15 2.85 -6.71 -8.15
C ASP A 15 2.72 -6.20 -9.58
N MET A 16 3.28 -5.03 -9.90
CA MET A 16 3.31 -4.48 -11.27
C MET A 16 4.07 -5.40 -12.21
N LYS A 17 5.22 -5.93 -11.77
CA LYS A 17 6.00 -6.89 -12.56
C LYS A 17 5.20 -8.14 -12.87
N ARG A 18 4.55 -8.73 -11.85
CA ARG A 18 3.73 -9.94 -12.02
C ARG A 18 2.50 -9.70 -12.87
N LEU A 19 1.80 -8.58 -12.71
CA LEU A 19 0.66 -8.22 -13.56
C LEU A 19 1.05 -8.19 -15.04
N ARG A 20 2.22 -7.62 -15.35
CA ARG A 20 2.72 -7.58 -16.72
C ARG A 20 3.19 -8.95 -17.21
N ASP A 21 4.02 -9.63 -16.44
CA ASP A 21 4.73 -10.82 -16.89
C ASP A 21 3.80 -12.06 -16.88
N ASP A 22 2.91 -12.20 -15.90
CA ASP A 22 1.99 -13.35 -15.75
C ASP A 22 0.68 -13.15 -16.52
N PHE A 23 0.21 -11.89 -16.66
CA PHE A 23 -1.12 -11.58 -17.19
C PHE A 23 -1.13 -10.60 -18.37
N GLY A 24 0.01 -10.04 -18.78
CA GLY A 24 0.07 -9.05 -19.86
C GLY A 24 -0.58 -7.70 -19.52
N ILE A 25 -0.89 -7.44 -18.24
CA ILE A 25 -1.56 -6.23 -17.78
C ILE A 25 -0.51 -5.18 -17.40
N THR A 26 -0.60 -4.00 -18.03
CA THR A 26 0.25 -2.86 -17.70
C THR A 26 -0.58 -1.76 -17.04
N ILE A 27 -0.13 -1.28 -15.88
CA ILE A 27 -0.68 -0.08 -15.23
C ILE A 27 0.16 1.11 -15.67
N SER A 28 -0.47 2.12 -16.26
CA SER A 28 0.22 3.22 -16.94
C SER A 28 0.71 4.33 -16.01
N ASN A 29 -0.02 4.65 -14.93
CA ASN A 29 0.38 5.64 -13.94
C ASN A 29 0.36 5.11 -12.48
N PRO A 30 1.19 4.10 -12.15
CA PRO A 30 1.28 3.58 -10.79
C PRO A 30 2.13 4.49 -9.89
N THR A 31 1.70 4.68 -8.64
CA THR A 31 2.43 5.43 -7.61
C THR A 31 2.57 4.59 -6.34
N ASP A 32 3.81 4.34 -5.93
CA ASP A 32 4.10 3.70 -4.65
C ASP A 32 4.18 4.75 -3.54
N LEU A 33 3.19 4.73 -2.65
CA LEU A 33 3.11 5.67 -1.54
C LEU A 33 4.29 5.53 -0.58
N GLN A 34 4.91 4.35 -0.49
CA GLN A 34 6.04 4.13 0.41
C GLN A 34 7.35 4.73 -0.12
N LEU A 35 7.40 5.10 -1.40
CA LEU A 35 8.51 5.83 -2.00
C LEU A 35 8.22 7.33 -2.05
N VAL A 36 7.04 7.70 -2.56
CA VAL A 36 6.70 9.11 -2.81
C VAL A 36 6.52 9.91 -1.52
N VAL A 37 5.95 9.34 -0.46
CA VAL A 37 5.72 10.10 0.77
C VAL A 37 7.03 10.49 1.48
N PRO A 38 8.03 9.59 1.67
CA PRO A 38 9.34 9.97 2.17
C PRO A 38 10.07 11.01 1.31
N GLU A 39 9.96 10.91 -0.01
CA GLU A 39 10.58 11.86 -0.95
C GLU A 39 9.94 13.25 -0.89
N ALA A 40 8.61 13.30 -0.82
CA ALA A 40 7.86 14.56 -0.81
C ALA A 40 7.93 15.31 0.53
N ALA A 41 8.18 14.60 1.63
CA ALA A 41 8.18 15.18 2.97
C ALA A 41 9.30 14.62 3.84
N PRO A 42 10.44 15.34 4.01
CA PRO A 42 11.63 14.86 4.73
C PRO A 42 11.36 14.38 6.16
N ARG A 43 10.34 14.93 6.84
CA ARG A 43 9.93 14.45 8.17
C ARG A 43 9.51 12.99 8.21
N TYR A 44 9.17 12.39 7.06
CA TYR A 44 8.77 10.98 6.90
C TYR A 44 9.86 10.13 6.25
N GLU A 45 11.08 10.65 6.03
CA GLU A 45 12.21 9.93 5.44
C GLU A 45 12.46 8.58 6.14
N TYR A 46 12.34 8.56 7.48
CA TYR A 46 12.52 7.36 8.30
C TYR A 46 11.51 6.22 8.05
N LEU A 47 10.40 6.50 7.36
CA LEU A 47 9.42 5.49 6.94
C LEU A 47 9.88 4.75 5.68
N GLY A 48 10.71 5.40 4.86
CA GLY A 48 11.39 4.84 3.70
C GLY A 48 12.90 4.74 3.90
N GLY A 49 13.65 4.92 2.81
CA GLY A 49 15.11 5.08 2.83
C GLY A 49 15.90 3.78 2.67
N PRO A 50 17.23 3.85 2.60
CA PRO A 50 18.07 2.68 2.32
C PRO A 50 18.01 1.63 3.45
N HIS A 51 17.89 0.36 3.08
CA HIS A 51 17.97 -0.77 4.01
C HIS A 51 19.22 -1.62 3.73
N PRO A 52 20.05 -1.91 4.75
CA PRO A 52 21.33 -2.59 4.56
C PRO A 52 21.23 -3.99 3.93
N LEU A 53 20.09 -4.66 4.08
CA LEU A 53 19.85 -6.01 3.53
C LEU A 53 18.95 -6.04 2.29
N TYR A 54 18.10 -5.03 2.10
CA TYR A 54 17.01 -5.08 1.11
C TYR A 54 17.07 -3.93 0.09
N GLY A 55 18.13 -3.11 0.12
CA GLY A 55 18.27 -1.93 -0.71
C GLY A 55 17.41 -0.78 -0.20
N VAL A 56 16.10 -0.99 -0.05
CA VAL A 56 15.13 0.01 0.39
C VAL A 56 14.30 -0.53 1.57
N ARG A 57 14.06 0.31 2.57
CA ARG A 57 13.18 0.06 3.70
C ARG A 57 11.77 0.46 3.29
N HIS A 58 10.87 -0.50 3.34
CA HIS A 58 9.46 -0.30 3.10
C HIS A 58 8.71 -0.50 4.43
N SER A 59 8.37 0.60 5.12
CA SER A 59 7.49 0.49 6.29
C SER A 59 6.11 0.00 5.87
N SER A 60 5.47 -0.84 6.68
CA SER A 60 4.10 -1.32 6.36
C SER A 60 3.13 -0.17 6.17
N LEU A 61 2.08 -0.39 5.36
CA LEU A 61 1.02 0.61 5.14
C LEU A 61 0.39 1.07 6.46
N GLU A 62 0.27 0.19 7.46
CA GLU A 62 -0.24 0.58 8.77
C GLU A 62 0.70 1.57 9.49
N LYS A 63 2.01 1.30 9.44
CA LYS A 63 3.01 2.20 10.04
C LYS A 63 3.02 3.55 9.33
N PHE A 64 2.88 3.56 8.00
CA PHE A 64 2.70 4.77 7.22
C PHE A 64 1.45 5.55 7.63
N ALA A 65 0.28 4.90 7.62
CA ALA A 65 -0.99 5.53 8.00
C ALA A 65 -0.94 6.12 9.41
N ARG A 66 -0.29 5.43 10.36
CA ARG A 66 -0.13 5.90 11.73
C ARG A 66 0.73 7.17 11.81
N ALA A 67 1.82 7.22 11.05
CA ALA A 67 2.75 8.34 11.06
C ALA A 67 2.24 9.54 10.27
N VAL A 68 1.57 9.31 9.14
CA VAL A 68 1.11 10.36 8.22
C VAL A 68 -0.23 10.92 8.65
N LEU A 69 -1.21 10.05 8.95
CA LEU A 69 -2.59 10.48 9.21
C LEU A 69 -2.85 10.81 10.68
N CYS A 70 -1.94 10.43 11.59
CA CYS A 70 -2.15 10.57 13.04
C CYS A 70 -3.52 10.01 13.50
N LEU A 71 -3.99 8.91 12.89
CA LEU A 71 -5.29 8.29 13.18
C LEU A 71 -5.13 7.11 14.16
N PRO A 72 -5.20 7.31 15.48
CA PRO A 72 -5.03 6.22 16.46
C PRO A 72 -6.17 5.19 16.43
N ARG A 73 -7.32 5.54 15.82
CA ARG A 73 -8.56 4.75 15.86
C ARG A 73 -8.78 3.86 14.64
N LEU A 74 -8.08 4.11 13.53
CA LEU A 74 -8.23 3.29 12.33
C LEU A 74 -7.25 2.12 12.37
N ARG A 75 -7.59 1.12 13.19
CA ARG A 75 -6.83 -0.14 13.27
C ARG A 75 -7.42 -1.16 12.34
N LYS A 76 -6.53 -1.90 11.67
CA LYS A 76 -6.94 -3.09 10.92
C LYS A 76 -7.48 -4.12 11.91
N PRO A 77 -8.56 -4.83 11.59
CA PRO A 77 -9.01 -5.94 12.42
C PRO A 77 -7.92 -7.01 12.49
N GLU A 78 -7.53 -7.38 13.71
CA GLU A 78 -6.56 -8.46 13.98
C GLU A 78 -7.14 -9.81 13.54
N GLY A 79 -6.27 -10.73 13.09
CA GLY A 79 -6.68 -12.09 12.69
C GLY A 79 -7.27 -12.23 11.27
N ALA A 80 -7.40 -11.13 10.52
CA ALA A 80 -7.69 -11.17 9.08
C ALA A 80 -6.42 -11.26 8.21
N ASP A 81 -5.26 -11.14 8.83
CA ASP A 81 -3.96 -11.36 8.18
C ASP A 81 -3.76 -12.87 7.93
N HIS A 82 -3.34 -13.24 6.74
CA HIS A 82 -3.01 -14.63 6.33
C HIS A 82 -4.12 -15.70 6.38
N VAL A 83 -5.39 -15.32 6.54
CA VAL A 83 -6.53 -16.26 6.39
C VAL A 83 -6.79 -16.60 4.92
N ASN A 84 -7.67 -17.58 4.65
CA ASN A 84 -8.01 -18.12 3.33
C ASN A 84 -8.55 -17.06 2.33
N TRP A 85 -7.67 -16.18 1.83
CA TRP A 85 -7.98 -15.08 0.91
C TRP A 85 -8.25 -15.56 -0.52
N HIS A 86 -7.90 -16.81 -0.81
CA HIS A 86 -8.22 -17.48 -2.06
C HIS A 86 -9.60 -18.16 -2.02
N ALA A 87 -10.33 -18.09 -0.90
CA ALA A 87 -11.67 -18.61 -0.79
C ALA A 87 -12.63 -17.86 -1.73
N TRP A 88 -13.62 -18.59 -2.25
CA TRP A 88 -14.69 -18.03 -3.08
C TRP A 88 -15.53 -16.99 -2.34
N TYR A 89 -15.64 -17.13 -1.02
CA TYR A 89 -16.38 -16.22 -0.14
C TYR A 89 -15.47 -15.72 0.96
N LEU A 90 -15.29 -14.41 1.00
CA LEU A 90 -14.52 -13.75 2.06
C LEU A 90 -15.41 -13.53 3.28
N LEU A 91 -14.82 -13.71 4.46
CA LEU A 91 -15.48 -13.35 5.70
C LEU A 91 -15.64 -11.82 5.80
N PRO A 92 -16.67 -11.32 6.50
CA PRO A 92 -16.84 -9.88 6.72
C PRO A 92 -15.58 -9.20 7.31
N LEU A 93 -14.80 -9.93 8.13
CA LEU A 93 -13.55 -9.44 8.70
C LEU A 93 -12.46 -9.21 7.64
N GLN A 94 -12.35 -10.10 6.64
CA GLN A 94 -11.43 -9.94 5.51
C GLN A 94 -11.84 -8.75 4.66
N VAL A 95 -13.13 -8.62 4.33
CA VAL A 95 -13.63 -7.46 3.56
C VAL A 95 -13.32 -6.17 4.30
N LYS A 96 -13.57 -6.10 5.61
CA LYS A 96 -13.26 -4.93 6.43
C LYS A 96 -11.77 -4.62 6.46
N TYR A 97 -10.91 -5.65 6.55
CA TYR A 97 -9.46 -5.50 6.49
C TYR A 97 -9.00 -4.87 5.17
N ALA A 98 -9.44 -5.42 4.03
CA ALA A 98 -9.10 -4.91 2.70
C ALA A 98 -9.62 -3.48 2.48
N ALA A 99 -10.86 -3.20 2.88
CA ALA A 99 -11.44 -1.86 2.79
C ALA A 99 -10.67 -0.83 3.65
N THR A 100 -10.21 -1.24 4.84
CA THR A 100 -9.40 -0.38 5.71
C THR A 100 -8.05 -0.06 5.07
N ASN A 101 -7.40 -1.02 4.41
CA ASN A 101 -6.17 -0.78 3.65
C ASN A 101 -6.40 0.22 2.52
N ALA A 102 -7.44 0.02 1.71
CA ALA A 102 -7.75 0.91 0.60
C ALA A 102 -8.03 2.34 1.06
N TYR A 103 -8.82 2.50 2.14
CA TYR A 103 -9.09 3.81 2.74
C TYR A 103 -7.80 4.47 3.28
N GLN A 104 -6.93 3.73 3.96
CA GLN A 104 -5.64 4.25 4.42
C GLN A 104 -4.77 4.75 3.26
N SER A 105 -4.65 3.97 2.18
CA SER A 105 -3.91 4.37 0.98
C SER A 105 -4.48 5.64 0.35
N TYR A 106 -5.80 5.73 0.23
CA TYR A 106 -6.47 6.93 -0.29
C TYR A 106 -6.19 8.17 0.57
N GLU A 107 -6.37 8.07 1.89
CA GLU A 107 -6.15 9.21 2.80
C GLU A 107 -4.68 9.65 2.85
N ILE A 108 -3.72 8.74 2.63
CA ILE A 108 -2.30 9.09 2.52
C ILE A 108 -2.01 9.83 1.21
N ALA A 109 -2.68 9.45 0.12
CA ALA A 109 -2.43 9.99 -1.22
C ALA A 109 -3.10 11.35 -1.48
N LYS A 110 -4.12 11.70 -0.70
CA LYS A 110 -4.88 12.94 -0.79
C LYS A 110 -4.06 14.15 -0.33
#